data_AF-A0A7S3TP88-F1
#
_entry.id   AF-A0A7S3TP88-F1
#
_cell.length_a   1.000
_cell.length_b   1.000
_cell.length_c   1.000
_cell.angle_alpha   90.00
_cell.angle_beta   90.00
_cell.angle_gamma   90.00
#
_symmetry.space_group_name_H-M   'P 1'
#
loop_
_entity.id
_entity.type
_entity.pdbx_description
1 polymer ?
#
loop_
_entity_poly.entity_id
_entity_poly.type
_entity_poly.pdbx_seq_one_letter_code
_entity_poly.pdbx_strand_id
1 'polypeptide(L)'
;NTAPWRPVRVSLRAGASGGACDSRGLPPMERKTKAAEAPEGEAPAKVQKTEGEAQGEENAALLVPESRLRAEVQTLLVGVDNLAMTTLGQLRGSLEERLGLEPGALVSRRRLRRQLSRVVQDEVVKKTNRTPKLARIVKALVEFEEYPAPMRQMLIESLPFAATPLPEGGPLHEHQARLLVIGRDALHDAWERAKTAEAERVAKAAADEASLQEREVARATAVADEVAARTAVEEAAARARDLEQEVSAAREQLDRAEALLKEAVQKAAKGQQDADIAATLRDGPLKMLRSGAWGQVKERENAVSAMQVYLEETDSEGSLRSAAPNALRQSPAERSSFDQLTVECIWELLEERVRLGDPERTGREEFQRDAERLATSAMLGAIVSNSTEQNQKLATAQAAFESSIATAAAAEAALVEQRRALGASQDERNAAAAKQQDLGEVLEIIDQLIAGPGPEAEGNETNVDVGAEREVGANVDAESQNSSETQAAEEGANPPREAAEEAAGDEARGGDEARGGDEPPRPDTEAQKP
;
A
#
# COMPACT_ATOMS: atom_id res chain seq x y z
N ASN A 1 -22.95 -16.98 19.39
CA ASN A 1 -23.50 -16.09 18.34
C ASN A 1 -22.65 -14.83 18.19
N THR A 2 -21.40 -14.98 17.76
CA THR A 2 -20.49 -13.87 17.45
C THR A 2 -19.85 -14.19 16.11
N ALA A 3 -20.49 -13.74 15.03
CA ALA A 3 -19.89 -13.78 13.70
C ALA A 3 -18.96 -12.56 13.55
N PRO A 4 -17.76 -12.73 12.96
CA PRO A 4 -16.88 -11.62 12.68
C PRO A 4 -17.45 -10.77 11.52
N TRP A 5 -17.57 -9.46 11.76
CA TRP A 5 -17.97 -8.49 10.75
C TRP A 5 -16.90 -8.44 9.65
N ARG A 6 -17.29 -8.82 8.42
CA ARG A 6 -16.49 -8.54 7.23
C ARG A 6 -16.58 -7.05 6.91
N PRO A 7 -15.47 -6.35 6.65
CA PRO A 7 -15.52 -4.97 6.21
C PRO A 7 -16.19 -4.93 4.84
N VAL A 8 -17.32 -4.22 4.76
CA VAL A 8 -17.95 -3.86 3.49
C VAL A 8 -16.98 -2.92 2.78
N ARG A 9 -16.36 -3.38 1.69
CA ARG A 9 -15.66 -2.50 0.75
C ARG A 9 -16.67 -1.56 0.13
N VAL A 10 -16.77 -0.34 0.68
CA VAL A 10 -17.45 0.76 0.01
C VAL A 10 -16.55 1.19 -1.15
N SER A 11 -16.96 0.83 -2.37
CA SER A 11 -16.35 1.35 -3.59
C SER A 11 -16.74 2.82 -3.72
N LEU A 12 -15.91 3.71 -3.16
CA LEU A 12 -16.01 5.15 -3.37
C LEU A 12 -15.63 5.45 -4.82
N ARG A 13 -16.66 5.54 -5.67
CA ARG A 13 -16.55 6.10 -7.01
C ARG A 13 -16.25 7.59 -6.85
N ALA A 14 -15.00 7.98 -7.09
CA ALA A 14 -14.57 9.37 -7.11
C ALA A 14 -15.39 10.15 -8.16
N GLY A 15 -16.37 10.92 -7.70
CA GLY A 15 -17.05 11.94 -8.49
C GLY A 15 -16.17 13.17 -8.53
N ALA A 16 -15.46 13.37 -9.64
CA ALA A 16 -14.80 14.63 -9.94
C ALA A 16 -15.88 15.72 -10.10
N SER A 17 -16.02 16.58 -9.09
CA SER A 17 -16.76 17.83 -9.21
C SER A 17 -15.77 18.95 -9.48
N GLY A 18 -15.85 19.51 -10.69
CA GLY A 18 -15.08 20.67 -11.10
C GLY A 18 -15.57 21.93 -10.39
N GLY A 19 -14.73 22.49 -9.53
CA GLY A 19 -14.89 23.84 -8.99
C GLY A 19 -14.05 24.81 -9.81
N ALA A 20 -14.69 25.53 -10.74
CA ALA A 20 -14.12 26.67 -11.41
C ALA A 20 -14.00 27.84 -10.42
N CYS A 21 -12.80 28.40 -10.27
CA CYS A 21 -12.62 29.75 -9.75
C CYS A 21 -11.69 30.52 -10.69
N ASP A 22 -12.29 31.56 -11.23
CA ASP A 22 -11.85 32.47 -12.27
C ASP A 22 -11.04 33.61 -11.64
N SER A 23 -9.80 33.85 -12.08
CA SER A 23 -9.12 35.15 -11.88
C SER A 23 -8.05 35.40 -12.94
N ARG A 24 -8.52 35.97 -14.05
CA ARG A 24 -7.95 37.10 -14.82
C ARG A 24 -6.45 37.40 -14.67
N GLY A 25 -5.73 37.22 -15.77
CA GLY A 25 -4.41 37.80 -16.02
C GLY A 25 -3.84 37.46 -17.42
N LEU A 26 -4.39 38.09 -18.46
CA LEU A 26 -3.92 38.09 -19.87
C LEU A 26 -2.55 38.82 -20.05
N PRO A 27 -1.89 38.84 -21.24
CA PRO A 27 -1.26 37.76 -22.04
C PRO A 27 0.14 38.25 -22.60
N PRO A 28 0.61 37.94 -23.84
CA PRO A 28 0.93 36.68 -24.53
C PRO A 28 2.39 36.62 -25.07
N MET A 29 2.86 35.44 -25.51
CA MET A 29 3.74 35.27 -26.70
C MET A 29 3.58 33.81 -27.17
N GLU A 30 2.77 33.57 -28.18
CA GLU A 30 3.22 33.27 -29.56
C GLU A 30 4.29 32.17 -29.66
N ARG A 31 3.87 30.99 -30.10
CA ARG A 31 4.39 30.37 -31.34
C ARG A 31 3.46 29.27 -31.84
N LYS A 32 2.81 29.59 -32.96
CA LYS A 32 2.16 28.68 -33.89
C LYS A 32 3.22 27.85 -34.60
N THR A 33 3.02 26.53 -34.66
CA THR A 33 3.31 25.78 -35.90
C THR A 33 2.19 24.78 -36.12
N LYS A 34 1.40 25.10 -37.13
CA LYS A 34 0.34 24.34 -37.81
C LYS A 34 0.95 23.80 -39.11
N ALA A 35 0.28 22.80 -39.69
CA ALA A 35 0.48 22.17 -41.02
C ALA A 35 1.31 20.87 -40.94
N ALA A 36 1.00 19.79 -41.66
CA ALA A 36 0.03 19.49 -42.72
C ALA A 36 -0.04 17.95 -42.80
N GLU A 37 -1.21 17.33 -42.89
CA GLU A 37 -1.90 16.97 -44.15
C GLU A 37 -1.22 15.79 -44.88
N ALA A 38 -1.94 14.67 -44.90
CA ALA A 38 -1.70 13.53 -45.80
C ALA A 38 -1.87 13.96 -47.27
N PRO A 39 -1.43 13.15 -48.25
CA PRO A 39 -2.45 12.34 -48.90
C PRO A 39 -2.00 10.95 -49.40
N GLU A 40 -3.03 10.14 -49.62
CA GLU A 40 -3.05 8.87 -50.32
C GLU A 40 -2.75 9.03 -51.83
N GLY A 41 -2.14 7.97 -52.41
CA GLY A 41 -2.54 7.40 -53.70
C GLY A 41 -1.88 7.94 -54.98
N GLU A 42 -0.98 7.16 -55.58
CA GLU A 42 -1.00 6.92 -57.04
C GLU A 42 -0.21 5.65 -57.44
N ALA A 43 -0.75 4.94 -58.43
CA ALA A 43 -0.32 3.64 -58.95
C ALA A 43 0.64 3.81 -60.16
N PRO A 44 1.13 2.73 -60.82
CA PRO A 44 2.51 2.64 -61.28
C PRO A 44 2.73 3.11 -62.73
N ALA A 45 3.76 3.94 -62.94
CA ALA A 45 4.32 4.20 -64.26
C ALA A 45 5.51 3.27 -64.54
N LYS A 46 5.37 2.44 -65.58
CA LYS A 46 6.45 1.71 -66.24
C LYS A 46 7.54 2.69 -66.70
N VAL A 47 8.71 2.66 -66.07
CA VAL A 47 9.93 3.31 -66.57
C VAL A 47 10.93 2.24 -66.96
N GLN A 48 11.43 2.39 -68.18
CA GLN A 48 12.29 1.49 -68.90
C GLN A 48 13.69 1.43 -68.28
N LYS A 49 14.10 0.20 -68.00
CA LYS A 49 15.44 -0.37 -68.15
C LYS A 49 16.47 0.56 -68.85
N THR A 50 17.30 1.21 -68.04
CA THR A 50 18.66 1.64 -68.41
C THR A 50 19.63 0.97 -67.44
N GLU A 51 19.89 -0.30 -67.73
CA GLU A 51 20.99 -1.06 -67.14
C GLU A 51 22.28 -0.66 -67.85
N GLY A 52 23.26 -0.20 -67.09
CA GLY A 52 24.64 -0.03 -67.55
C GLY A 52 25.25 1.27 -67.03
N GLU A 53 26.28 1.13 -66.19
CA GLU A 53 27.34 2.12 -65.92
C GLU A 53 27.35 2.87 -64.56
N ALA A 54 26.41 2.64 -63.63
CA ALA A 54 26.50 3.22 -62.26
C ALA A 54 26.98 2.26 -61.15
N GLN A 55 27.36 1.01 -61.46
CA GLN A 55 27.79 0.00 -60.44
C GLN A 55 29.30 0.04 -60.09
N GLY A 56 30.05 0.98 -60.68
CA GLY A 56 31.50 1.09 -60.48
C GLY A 56 31.92 1.87 -59.24
N GLU A 57 31.18 2.91 -58.86
CA GLU A 57 31.60 3.84 -57.79
C GLU A 57 31.02 3.48 -56.41
N GLU A 58 29.86 2.82 -56.35
CA GLU A 58 29.24 2.38 -55.09
C GLU A 58 30.03 1.26 -54.38
N ASN A 59 30.93 0.57 -55.09
CA ASN A 59 31.84 -0.42 -54.53
C ASN A 59 33.10 0.18 -53.88
N ALA A 60 33.40 1.47 -54.07
CA ALA A 60 34.58 2.11 -53.48
C ALA A 60 34.33 2.65 -52.06
N ALA A 61 33.09 3.00 -51.73
CA ALA A 61 32.73 3.65 -50.46
C ALA A 61 32.67 2.69 -49.24
N LEU A 62 32.72 1.37 -49.46
CA LEU A 62 32.65 0.35 -48.39
C LEU A 62 33.97 -0.44 -48.25
N LEU A 63 35.11 0.18 -48.56
CA LEU A 63 36.41 -0.42 -48.26
C LEU A 63 36.74 -0.20 -46.78
N VAL A 64 36.58 -1.25 -45.98
CA VAL A 64 37.08 -1.30 -44.59
C VAL A 64 38.61 -1.17 -44.65
N PRO A 65 39.20 -0.15 -44.00
CA PRO A 65 40.66 -0.01 -43.94
C PRO A 65 41.29 -1.27 -43.35
N GLU A 66 42.39 -1.75 -43.94
CA GLU A 66 43.05 -2.98 -43.49
C GLU A 66 43.51 -2.89 -42.03
N SER A 67 43.93 -1.70 -41.59
CA SER A 67 44.30 -1.43 -40.20
C SER A 67 43.14 -1.65 -39.23
N ARG A 68 41.94 -1.18 -39.58
CA ARG A 68 40.72 -1.40 -38.80
C ARG A 68 40.33 -2.87 -38.79
N LEU A 69 40.38 -3.54 -39.94
CA LEU A 69 40.10 -4.98 -40.05
C LEU A 69 41.05 -5.81 -39.18
N ARG A 70 42.35 -5.48 -39.20
CA ARG A 70 43.37 -6.14 -38.39
C ARG A 70 43.17 -5.90 -36.90
N ALA A 71 42.87 -4.66 -36.49
CA ALA A 71 42.60 -4.33 -35.09
C ALA A 71 41.43 -5.16 -34.54
N GLU A 72 40.31 -5.22 -35.26
CA GLU A 72 39.14 -6.01 -34.82
C GLU A 72 39.41 -7.52 -34.79
N VAL A 73 40.14 -8.05 -35.78
CA VAL A 73 40.57 -9.46 -35.78
C VAL A 73 41.47 -9.75 -34.58
N GLN A 74 42.39 -8.85 -34.25
CA GLN A 74 43.24 -8.99 -33.06
C GLN A 74 42.41 -8.96 -31.77
N THR A 75 41.47 -8.02 -31.63
CA THR A 75 40.59 -7.95 -30.46
C THR A 75 39.78 -9.23 -30.29
N LEU A 76 39.23 -9.78 -31.38
CA LEU A 76 38.51 -11.06 -31.33
C LEU A 76 39.43 -12.24 -31.00
N LEU A 77 40.64 -12.29 -31.56
CA LEU A 77 41.58 -13.38 -31.32
C LEU A 77 42.18 -13.33 -29.91
N VAL A 78 42.39 -12.16 -29.32
CA VAL A 78 42.98 -12.02 -27.98
C VAL A 78 42.12 -12.69 -26.90
N GLY A 79 40.79 -12.65 -27.03
CA GLY A 79 39.86 -13.27 -26.07
C GLY A 79 39.60 -14.77 -26.24
N VAL A 80 40.21 -15.43 -27.24
CA VAL A 80 39.96 -16.85 -27.53
C VAL A 80 41.06 -17.72 -26.89
N ASP A 81 40.81 -18.33 -25.74
CA ASP A 81 41.82 -19.18 -25.09
C ASP A 81 42.14 -20.45 -25.89
N ASN A 82 41.15 -20.97 -26.65
CA ASN A 82 41.31 -22.16 -27.47
C ASN A 82 40.92 -21.91 -28.93
N LEU A 83 41.93 -21.62 -29.77
CA LEU A 83 41.75 -21.42 -31.21
C LEU A 83 41.15 -22.65 -31.91
N ALA A 84 41.28 -23.86 -31.35
CA ALA A 84 40.74 -25.07 -31.95
C ALA A 84 39.20 -25.13 -31.88
N MET A 85 38.59 -24.40 -30.95
CA MET A 85 37.14 -24.41 -30.72
C MET A 85 36.40 -23.30 -31.46
N THR A 86 37.09 -22.23 -31.87
CA THR A 86 36.48 -21.13 -32.61
C THR A 86 36.56 -21.38 -34.12
N THR A 87 35.41 -21.54 -34.76
CA THR A 87 35.35 -21.70 -36.21
C THR A 87 35.58 -20.37 -36.93
N LEU A 88 36.14 -20.41 -38.14
CA LEU A 88 36.31 -19.23 -38.98
C LEU A 88 34.97 -18.55 -39.31
N GLY A 89 33.86 -19.32 -39.33
CA GLY A 89 32.51 -18.80 -39.50
C GLY A 89 32.05 -17.93 -38.33
N GLN A 90 32.26 -18.38 -37.09
CA GLN A 90 31.95 -17.60 -35.88
C GLN A 90 32.78 -16.31 -35.82
N LEU A 91 34.09 -16.40 -36.06
CA LEU A 91 34.97 -15.23 -36.08
C LEU A 91 34.52 -14.20 -37.11
N ARG A 92 34.07 -14.65 -38.30
CA ARG A 92 33.52 -13.77 -39.34
C ARG A 92 32.24 -13.09 -38.90
N GLY A 93 31.29 -13.84 -38.31
CA GLY A 93 30.02 -13.28 -37.84
C GLY A 93 30.23 -12.19 -36.78
N SER A 94 31.06 -12.46 -35.78
CA SER A 94 31.40 -11.47 -34.75
C SER A 94 32.15 -10.26 -35.30
N LEU A 95 32.95 -10.45 -36.35
CA LEU A 95 33.66 -9.36 -37.02
C LEU A 95 32.71 -8.50 -37.88
N GLU A 96 31.73 -9.11 -38.56
CA GLU A 96 30.68 -8.39 -39.29
C GLU A 96 29.87 -7.52 -38.33
N GLU A 97 29.46 -8.08 -37.20
CA GLU A 97 28.74 -7.38 -36.13
C GLU A 97 29.53 -6.15 -35.63
N ARG A 98 30.81 -6.33 -35.27
CA ARG A 98 31.67 -5.22 -34.77
C ARG A 98 31.96 -4.14 -35.81
N LEU A 99 32.07 -4.53 -37.08
CA LEU A 99 32.28 -3.57 -38.17
C LEU A 99 30.99 -2.87 -38.61
N GLY A 100 29.82 -3.27 -38.07
CA GLY A 100 28.51 -2.75 -38.50
C GLY A 100 28.18 -3.18 -39.94
N LEU A 101 28.61 -4.37 -40.34
CA LEU A 101 28.34 -4.94 -41.66
C LEU A 101 27.16 -5.92 -41.59
N GLU A 102 26.40 -5.99 -42.68
CA GLU A 102 25.34 -6.99 -42.83
C GLU A 102 25.89 -8.43 -42.70
N PRO A 103 25.16 -9.36 -42.06
CA PRO A 103 25.57 -10.76 -41.96
C PRO A 103 25.89 -11.37 -43.34
N GLY A 104 27.09 -11.91 -43.51
CA GLY A 104 27.60 -12.47 -44.76
C GLY A 104 28.25 -11.47 -45.72
N ALA A 105 28.35 -10.18 -45.38
CA ALA A 105 29.01 -9.15 -46.20
C ALA A 105 30.49 -9.47 -46.49
N LEU A 106 31.22 -10.05 -45.53
CA LEU A 106 32.63 -10.43 -45.71
C LEU A 106 32.78 -11.67 -46.61
N VAL A 107 31.75 -12.51 -46.70
CA VAL A 107 31.74 -13.73 -47.53
C VAL A 107 31.34 -13.43 -48.97
N SER A 108 30.32 -12.59 -49.16
CA SER A 108 29.76 -12.24 -50.47
C SER A 108 30.77 -11.47 -51.35
N ARG A 109 31.65 -10.68 -50.74
CA ARG A 109 32.63 -9.85 -51.45
C ARG A 109 33.98 -10.55 -51.56
N ARG A 110 34.32 -11.03 -52.77
CA ARG A 110 35.56 -11.78 -53.05
C ARG A 110 36.85 -11.08 -52.57
N ARG A 111 36.94 -9.75 -52.67
CA ARG A 111 38.10 -8.96 -52.23
C ARG A 111 38.24 -8.94 -50.71
N LEU A 112 37.17 -8.56 -49.99
CA LEU A 112 37.15 -8.56 -48.51
C LEU A 112 37.38 -9.96 -47.95
N ARG A 113 36.80 -11.00 -48.57
CA ARG A 113 37.04 -12.39 -48.20
C ARG A 113 38.52 -12.76 -48.25
N ARG A 114 39.22 -12.39 -49.32
CA ARG A 114 40.67 -12.64 -49.48
C ARG A 114 41.49 -11.84 -48.48
N GLN A 115 41.15 -10.58 -48.28
CA GLN A 115 41.82 -9.69 -47.34
C GLN A 115 41.67 -10.21 -45.91
N LEU A 116 40.45 -10.54 -45.50
CA LEU A 116 40.16 -11.15 -44.21
C LEU A 116 40.89 -12.48 -44.02
N SER A 117 40.86 -13.38 -45.01
CA SER A 117 41.58 -14.65 -44.92
C SER A 117 43.07 -14.45 -44.71
N ARG A 118 43.70 -13.47 -45.38
CA ARG A 118 45.11 -13.13 -45.16
C ARG A 118 45.33 -12.60 -43.75
N VAL A 119 44.58 -11.57 -43.34
CA VAL A 119 44.71 -10.95 -42.01
C VAL A 119 44.50 -11.98 -40.89
N VAL A 120 43.46 -12.82 -40.97
CA VAL A 120 43.22 -13.88 -39.97
C VAL A 120 44.34 -14.90 -39.97
N GLN A 121 44.82 -15.34 -41.13
CA GLN A 121 45.93 -16.30 -41.20
C GLN A 121 47.20 -15.72 -40.57
N ASP A 122 47.54 -14.47 -40.92
CA ASP A 122 48.71 -13.78 -40.38
C ASP A 122 48.60 -13.61 -38.86
N GLU A 123 47.44 -13.20 -38.35
CA GLU A 123 47.22 -13.02 -36.91
C GLU A 123 47.16 -14.34 -36.13
N VAL A 124 46.61 -15.41 -36.72
CA VAL A 124 46.63 -16.75 -36.12
C VAL A 124 48.06 -17.27 -36.02
N VAL A 125 48.87 -17.13 -37.07
CA VAL A 125 50.30 -17.53 -37.06
C VAL A 125 51.07 -16.72 -36.02
N LYS A 126 50.84 -15.41 -35.94
CA LYS A 126 51.43 -14.57 -34.89
C LYS A 126 51.02 -15.06 -33.51
N LYS A 127 49.75 -15.41 -33.31
CA LYS A 127 49.23 -15.87 -32.02
C LYS A 127 49.78 -17.24 -31.62
N THR A 128 49.89 -18.20 -32.53
CA THR A 128 50.48 -19.52 -32.25
C THR A 128 51.95 -19.45 -31.86
N ASN A 129 52.66 -18.41 -32.31
CA ASN A 129 54.06 -18.20 -31.98
C ASN A 129 54.29 -17.41 -30.68
N ARG A 130 53.22 -16.93 -30.00
CA ARG A 130 53.34 -16.19 -28.74
C ARG A 130 53.43 -17.15 -27.56
N THR A 131 54.36 -16.85 -26.65
CA THR A 131 54.34 -17.47 -25.31
C THR A 131 53.12 -16.98 -24.52
N PRO A 132 52.65 -17.72 -23.50
CA PRO A 132 51.54 -17.29 -22.66
C PRO A 132 51.75 -15.90 -22.01
N LYS A 133 52.99 -15.59 -21.61
CA LYS A 133 53.39 -14.27 -21.09
C LYS A 133 53.18 -13.16 -22.13
N LEU A 134 53.62 -13.38 -23.37
CA LEU A 134 53.42 -12.40 -24.45
C LEU A 134 51.96 -12.27 -24.85
N ALA A 135 51.18 -13.35 -24.78
CA ALA A 135 49.74 -13.30 -25.04
C ALA A 135 49.03 -12.38 -24.02
N ARG A 136 49.39 -12.44 -22.72
CA ARG A 136 48.88 -11.53 -21.69
C ARG A 136 49.26 -10.07 -21.92
N ILE A 137 50.51 -9.78 -22.29
CA ILE A 137 50.95 -8.41 -22.60
C ILE A 137 50.19 -7.86 -23.81
N VAL A 138 50.07 -8.66 -24.89
CA VAL A 138 49.31 -8.24 -26.08
C VAL A 138 47.84 -8.02 -25.73
N LYS A 139 47.24 -8.86 -24.88
CA LYS A 139 45.87 -8.68 -24.41
C LYS A 139 45.68 -7.32 -23.74
N ALA A 140 46.53 -7.01 -22.75
CA ALA A 140 46.47 -5.74 -22.04
C ALA A 140 46.68 -4.52 -22.97
N LEU A 141 47.61 -4.62 -23.92
CA LEU A 141 47.81 -3.55 -24.91
C LEU A 141 46.57 -3.35 -25.78
N VAL A 142 45.95 -4.44 -26.27
CA VAL A 142 44.73 -4.37 -27.09
C VAL A 142 43.56 -3.75 -26.33
N GLU A 143 43.38 -4.08 -25.05
CA GLU A 143 42.33 -3.53 -24.18
C GLU A 143 42.58 -2.07 -23.76
N PHE A 144 43.80 -1.55 -23.93
CA PHE A 144 44.14 -0.15 -23.68
C PHE A 144 43.81 0.72 -24.91
N GLU A 145 42.52 0.95 -25.12
CA GLU A 145 41.99 1.66 -26.29
C GLU A 145 42.44 3.11 -26.39
N GLU A 146 42.67 3.78 -25.25
CA GLU A 146 43.05 5.18 -25.19
C GLU A 146 44.50 5.46 -25.64
N TYR A 147 45.32 4.42 -25.78
CA TYR A 147 46.64 4.56 -26.41
C TYR A 147 46.48 4.79 -27.93
N PRO A 148 47.34 5.59 -28.58
CA PRO A 148 47.24 5.80 -30.02
C PRO A 148 47.29 4.47 -30.80
N ALA A 149 46.23 4.15 -31.55
CA ALA A 149 46.08 2.87 -32.24
C ALA A 149 47.28 2.47 -33.13
N PRO A 150 47.91 3.38 -33.90
CA PRO A 150 49.11 3.03 -34.69
C PRO A 150 50.31 2.61 -33.82
N MET A 151 50.49 3.27 -32.68
CA MET A 151 51.58 2.96 -31.75
C MET A 151 51.31 1.65 -31.01
N ARG A 152 50.05 1.42 -30.58
CA ARG A 152 49.61 0.14 -30.02
C ARG A 152 49.89 -1.02 -30.98
N GLN A 153 49.52 -0.86 -32.26
CA GLN A 153 49.74 -1.88 -33.29
C GLN A 153 51.23 -2.19 -33.49
N MET A 154 52.06 -1.15 -33.55
CA MET A 154 53.52 -1.28 -33.67
C MET A 154 54.11 -2.04 -32.48
N LEU A 155 53.70 -1.71 -31.25
CA LEU A 155 54.15 -2.42 -30.05
C LEU A 155 53.77 -3.90 -30.12
N ILE A 156 52.51 -4.22 -30.43
CA ILE A 156 52.02 -5.60 -30.57
C ILE A 156 52.80 -6.41 -31.62
N GLU A 157 53.13 -5.80 -32.75
CA GLU A 157 53.89 -6.45 -33.82
C GLU A 157 55.37 -6.62 -33.49
N SER A 158 55.94 -5.71 -32.71
CA SER A 158 57.35 -5.74 -32.31
C SER A 158 57.63 -6.67 -31.10
N LEU A 159 56.61 -6.96 -30.28
CA LEU A 159 56.75 -7.73 -29.04
C LEU A 159 57.40 -9.11 -29.19
N PRO A 160 57.06 -9.96 -30.18
CA PRO A 160 57.71 -11.25 -30.36
C PRO A 160 59.24 -11.11 -30.56
N PHE A 161 59.67 -10.08 -31.28
CA PHE A 161 61.07 -9.81 -31.54
C PHE A 161 61.76 -9.17 -30.34
N ALA A 162 61.04 -8.34 -29.58
CA ALA A 162 61.56 -7.68 -28.38
C ALA A 162 61.78 -8.66 -27.21
N ALA A 163 61.00 -9.73 -27.13
CA ALA A 163 61.09 -10.71 -26.04
C ALA A 163 61.87 -11.99 -26.38
N THR A 164 62.41 -12.11 -27.59
CA THR A 164 63.22 -13.28 -27.96
C THR A 164 64.65 -13.12 -27.40
N PRO A 165 65.08 -14.00 -26.48
CA PRO A 165 66.45 -13.96 -25.96
C PRO A 165 67.46 -14.29 -27.07
N LEU A 166 68.68 -13.77 -26.94
CA LEU A 166 69.76 -14.11 -27.87
C LEU A 166 70.11 -15.61 -27.75
N PRO A 167 70.55 -16.27 -28.85
CA PRO A 167 70.83 -17.71 -28.87
C PRO A 167 71.83 -18.20 -27.81
N GLU A 168 72.68 -17.30 -27.32
CA GLU A 168 73.74 -17.59 -26.33
C GLU A 168 73.29 -17.32 -24.88
N GLY A 169 72.00 -17.04 -24.64
CA GLY A 169 71.51 -16.66 -23.32
C GLY A 169 72.01 -15.30 -22.84
N GLY A 170 72.54 -14.48 -23.74
CA GLY A 170 73.03 -13.13 -23.46
C GLY A 170 71.89 -12.15 -23.12
N PRO A 171 72.23 -11.01 -22.47
CA PRO A 171 71.26 -9.97 -22.14
C PRO A 171 70.57 -9.45 -23.40
N LEU A 172 69.31 -9.00 -23.27
CA LEU A 172 68.55 -8.41 -24.37
C LEU A 172 69.35 -7.29 -25.05
N HIS A 173 69.27 -7.22 -26.38
CA HIS A 173 69.87 -6.13 -27.14
C HIS A 173 69.24 -4.79 -26.72
N GLU A 174 70.02 -3.70 -26.70
CA GLU A 174 69.57 -2.37 -26.23
C GLU A 174 68.24 -1.94 -26.88
N HIS A 175 68.08 -2.19 -28.18
CA HIS A 175 66.85 -1.88 -28.90
C HIS A 175 65.64 -2.71 -28.45
N GLN A 176 65.84 -3.99 -28.13
CA GLN A 176 64.78 -4.88 -27.62
C GLN A 176 64.33 -4.40 -26.23
N ALA A 177 65.29 -4.11 -25.34
CA ALA A 177 65.01 -3.55 -24.03
C ALA A 177 64.25 -2.22 -24.13
N ARG A 178 64.67 -1.33 -25.03
CA ARG A 178 63.98 -0.05 -25.26
C ARG A 178 62.53 -0.22 -25.72
N LEU A 179 62.24 -1.19 -26.59
CA LEU A 179 60.87 -1.48 -27.03
C LEU A 179 60.00 -2.02 -25.87
N LEU A 180 60.55 -2.89 -25.03
CA LEU A 180 59.86 -3.37 -23.82
C LEU A 180 59.59 -2.24 -22.82
N VAL A 181 60.53 -1.30 -22.66
CA VAL A 181 60.34 -0.10 -21.82
C VAL A 181 59.20 0.76 -22.35
N ILE A 182 59.10 1.00 -23.66
CA ILE A 182 57.97 1.76 -24.23
C ILE A 182 56.64 1.02 -23.98
N GLY A 183 56.61 -0.31 -24.12
CA GLY A 183 55.44 -1.12 -23.81
C GLY A 183 55.05 -1.07 -22.32
N ARG A 184 56.06 -1.10 -21.43
CA ARG A 184 55.90 -0.94 -19.99
C ARG A 184 55.29 0.41 -19.64
N ASP A 185 55.84 1.49 -20.17
CA ASP A 185 55.36 2.85 -19.89
C ASP A 185 53.91 3.03 -20.35
N ALA A 186 53.57 2.52 -21.54
CA ALA A 186 52.19 2.53 -22.04
C ALA A 186 51.22 1.76 -21.12
N LEU A 187 51.62 0.60 -20.61
CA LEU A 187 50.80 -0.19 -19.69
C LEU A 187 50.76 0.39 -18.27
N HIS A 188 51.81 1.10 -17.86
CA HIS A 188 51.83 1.84 -16.60
C HIS A 188 50.84 3.01 -16.65
N ASP A 189 50.76 3.73 -17.77
CA ASP A 189 49.73 4.74 -17.98
C ASP A 189 48.31 4.15 -17.92
N ALA A 190 48.12 2.96 -18.50
CA ALA A 190 46.84 2.24 -18.42
C ALA A 190 46.51 1.84 -16.97
N TRP A 191 47.51 1.39 -16.21
CA TRP A 191 47.37 1.01 -14.81
C TRP A 191 47.01 2.20 -13.92
N GLU A 192 47.68 3.35 -14.06
CA GLU A 192 47.35 4.58 -13.31
C GLU A 192 45.92 5.08 -13.61
N ARG A 193 45.47 4.93 -14.85
CA ARG A 193 44.07 5.23 -15.22
C ARG A 193 43.09 4.25 -14.61
N ALA A 194 43.37 2.95 -14.66
CA ALA A 194 42.54 1.93 -14.03
C ALA A 194 42.42 2.17 -12.52
N LYS A 195 43.51 2.58 -11.88
CA LYS A 195 43.56 2.96 -10.46
C LYS A 195 42.76 4.21 -10.13
N THR A 196 42.85 5.22 -10.98
CA THR A 196 42.00 6.42 -10.84
C THR A 196 40.52 6.06 -10.98
N ALA A 197 40.18 5.24 -11.98
CA ALA A 197 38.81 4.76 -12.16
C ALA A 197 38.32 3.90 -10.99
N GLU A 198 39.16 3.02 -10.42
CA GLU A 198 38.83 2.26 -9.22
C GLU A 198 38.51 3.19 -8.06
N ALA A 199 39.34 4.21 -7.81
CA ALA A 199 39.09 5.20 -6.76
C ALA A 199 37.76 5.95 -6.95
N GLU A 200 37.42 6.33 -8.18
CA GLU A 200 36.13 6.95 -8.51
C GLU A 200 34.95 5.99 -8.24
N ARG A 201 35.07 4.71 -8.61
CA ARG A 201 34.02 3.70 -8.34
C ARG A 201 33.87 3.38 -6.86
N VAL A 202 34.98 3.36 -6.10
CA VAL A 202 34.95 3.25 -4.63
C VAL A 202 34.20 4.44 -4.02
N ALA A 203 34.50 5.66 -4.46
CA ALA A 203 33.80 6.86 -3.98
C ALA A 203 32.30 6.83 -4.31
N LYS A 204 31.93 6.39 -5.53
CA LYS A 204 30.53 6.21 -5.94
C LYS A 204 29.81 5.16 -5.07
N ALA A 205 30.42 4.00 -4.87
CA ALA A 205 29.84 2.94 -4.03
C ALA A 205 29.63 3.41 -2.57
N ALA A 206 30.58 4.18 -2.01
CA ALA A 206 30.43 4.77 -0.69
C ALA A 206 29.28 5.80 -0.63
N ALA A 207 29.09 6.60 -1.68
CA ALA A 207 27.96 7.52 -1.78
C ALA A 207 26.61 6.77 -1.89
N ASP A 208 26.55 5.68 -2.66
CA ASP A 208 25.36 4.84 -2.77
C ASP A 208 25.00 4.13 -1.46
N GLU A 209 26.01 3.73 -0.68
CA GLU A 209 25.85 3.15 0.66
C GLU A 209 25.31 4.18 1.67
N ALA A 210 25.82 5.41 1.66
CA ALA A 210 25.27 6.50 2.47
C ALA A 210 23.79 6.78 2.13
N SER A 211 23.47 6.85 0.83
CA SER A 211 22.08 7.00 0.34
C SER A 211 21.18 5.82 0.77
N LEU A 212 21.72 4.60 0.83
CA LEU A 212 20.98 3.44 1.34
C LEU A 212 20.64 3.60 2.82
N GLN A 213 21.60 4.03 3.65
CA GLN A 213 21.37 4.27 5.08
C GLN A 213 20.30 5.36 5.31
N GLU A 214 20.35 6.46 4.55
CA GLU A 214 19.32 7.50 4.59
C GLU A 214 17.93 6.95 4.27
N ARG A 215 17.81 6.10 3.24
CA ARG A 215 16.54 5.46 2.87
C ARG A 215 16.05 4.43 3.89
N GLU A 216 16.96 3.73 4.56
CA GLU A 216 16.61 2.82 5.66
C GLU A 216 16.01 3.58 6.85
N VAL A 217 16.57 4.74 7.20
CA VAL A 217 16.01 5.63 8.22
C VAL A 217 14.64 6.17 7.79
N ALA A 218 14.50 6.59 6.52
CA ALA A 218 13.23 7.07 5.98
C ALA A 218 12.13 5.99 6.03
N ARG A 219 12.48 4.74 5.66
CA ARG A 219 11.58 3.58 5.78
C ARG A 219 11.17 3.33 7.23
N ALA A 220 12.14 3.30 8.16
CA ALA A 220 11.85 3.08 9.57
C ALA A 220 10.91 4.15 10.14
N THR A 221 11.10 5.41 9.75
CA THR A 221 10.23 6.53 10.13
C THR A 221 8.82 6.34 9.57
N ALA A 222 8.70 6.01 8.28
CA ALA A 222 7.39 5.82 7.65
C ALA A 222 6.59 4.65 8.24
N VAL A 223 7.27 3.55 8.63
CA VAL A 223 6.65 2.42 9.33
C VAL A 223 6.21 2.82 10.74
N ALA A 224 7.02 3.60 11.46
CA ALA A 224 6.62 4.12 12.77
C ALA A 224 5.38 5.02 12.68
N ASP A 225 5.31 5.88 11.66
CA ASP A 225 4.14 6.73 11.39
C ASP A 225 2.90 5.90 11.03
N GLU A 226 3.06 4.81 10.27
CA GLU A 226 1.97 3.87 9.97
C GLU A 226 1.39 3.23 11.25
N VAL A 227 2.25 2.76 12.15
CA VAL A 227 1.84 2.18 13.43
C VAL A 227 1.12 3.22 14.29
N ALA A 228 1.66 4.43 14.39
CA ALA A 228 1.04 5.51 15.14
C ALA A 228 -0.35 5.90 14.58
N ALA A 229 -0.47 6.00 13.26
CA ALA A 229 -1.74 6.31 12.61
C ALA A 229 -2.77 5.19 12.80
N ARG A 230 -2.34 3.92 12.79
CA ARG A 230 -3.21 2.78 13.10
C ARG A 230 -3.76 2.86 14.52
N THR A 231 -2.91 3.10 15.50
CA THR A 231 -3.33 3.25 16.90
C THR A 231 -4.33 4.40 17.06
N ALA A 232 -4.12 5.52 16.37
CA ALA A 232 -5.05 6.65 16.37
C ALA A 232 -6.44 6.28 15.79
N VAL A 233 -6.49 5.47 14.74
CA VAL A 233 -7.76 4.93 14.20
C VAL A 233 -8.47 4.04 15.22
N GLU A 234 -7.74 3.13 15.87
CA GLU A 234 -8.30 2.21 16.86
C GLU A 234 -8.88 2.97 18.08
N GLU A 235 -8.17 3.97 18.60
CA GLU A 235 -8.63 4.84 19.68
C GLU A 235 -9.85 5.69 19.28
N ALA A 236 -9.81 6.30 18.08
CA ALA A 236 -10.93 7.10 17.59
C ALA A 236 -12.19 6.25 17.39
N ALA A 237 -12.04 5.01 16.90
CA ALA A 237 -13.12 4.06 16.68
C ALA A 237 -13.69 3.51 17.99
N ALA A 238 -12.88 3.34 19.04
CA ALA A 238 -13.38 2.98 20.36
C ALA A 238 -14.26 4.10 20.94
N ARG A 239 -13.77 5.34 20.94
CA ARG A 239 -14.53 6.51 21.42
C ARG A 239 -15.83 6.76 20.64
N ALA A 240 -15.81 6.54 19.32
CA ALA A 240 -17.02 6.65 18.49
C ALA A 240 -18.09 5.64 18.92
N ARG A 241 -17.69 4.38 19.18
CA ARG A 241 -18.60 3.33 19.67
C ARG A 241 -19.17 3.64 21.06
N ASP A 242 -18.36 4.14 21.97
CA ASP A 242 -18.82 4.52 23.32
C ASP A 242 -19.88 5.63 23.24
N LEU A 243 -19.66 6.67 22.42
CA LEU A 243 -20.64 7.73 22.21
C LEU A 243 -21.91 7.25 21.51
N GLU A 244 -21.83 6.29 20.58
CA GLU A 244 -23.02 5.68 19.98
C GLU A 244 -23.90 4.96 21.01
N GLN A 245 -23.28 4.28 21.99
CA GLN A 245 -24.00 3.66 23.11
C GLN A 245 -24.62 4.71 24.03
N GLU A 246 -23.93 5.83 24.29
CA GLU A 246 -24.51 6.95 25.04
C GLU A 246 -25.70 7.57 24.31
N VAL A 247 -25.62 7.73 22.98
CA VAL A 247 -26.75 8.21 22.16
C VAL A 247 -27.95 7.25 22.28
N SER A 248 -27.73 5.93 22.23
CA SER A 248 -28.83 4.98 22.36
C SER A 248 -29.47 5.04 23.75
N ALA A 249 -28.67 5.11 24.81
CA ALA A 249 -29.16 5.22 26.18
C ALA A 249 -29.95 6.54 26.41
N ALA A 250 -29.47 7.66 25.86
CA ALA A 250 -30.14 8.95 25.95
C ALA A 250 -31.48 8.98 25.19
N ARG A 251 -31.58 8.27 24.06
CA ARG A 251 -32.85 8.09 23.33
C ARG A 251 -33.86 7.32 24.18
N GLU A 252 -33.46 6.22 24.80
CA GLU A 252 -34.36 5.47 25.71
C GLU A 252 -34.86 6.33 26.88
N GLN A 253 -34.01 7.22 27.42
CA GLN A 253 -34.42 8.15 28.47
C GLN A 253 -35.44 9.19 27.97
N LEU A 254 -35.26 9.70 26.75
CA LEU A 254 -36.23 10.60 26.12
C LEU A 254 -37.58 9.90 25.92
N ASP A 255 -37.58 8.69 25.37
CA ASP A 255 -38.80 7.90 25.14
C ASP A 255 -39.58 7.68 26.46
N ARG A 256 -38.87 7.38 27.56
CA ARG A 256 -39.46 7.25 28.89
C ARG A 256 -40.05 8.57 29.40
N ALA A 257 -39.35 9.68 29.22
CA ALA A 257 -39.83 11.01 29.62
C ALA A 257 -41.09 11.41 28.83
N GLU A 258 -41.14 11.13 27.53
CA GLU A 258 -42.32 11.34 26.69
C GLU A 258 -43.51 10.50 27.12
N ALA A 259 -43.29 9.23 27.48
CA ALA A 259 -44.34 8.36 28.00
C ALA A 259 -44.92 8.88 29.33
N LEU A 260 -44.06 9.34 30.26
CA LEU A 260 -44.49 9.93 31.53
C LEU A 260 -45.25 11.24 31.34
N LEU A 261 -44.81 12.09 30.41
CA LEU A 261 -45.55 13.30 30.05
C LEU A 261 -46.95 12.97 29.52
N LYS A 262 -47.05 12.00 28.60
CA LYS A 262 -48.34 11.57 28.06
C LYS A 262 -49.28 11.04 29.16
N GLU A 263 -48.75 10.27 30.11
CA GLU A 263 -49.52 9.78 31.25
C GLU A 263 -50.00 10.94 32.15
N ALA A 264 -49.13 11.91 32.45
CA ALA A 264 -49.48 13.09 33.23
C ALA A 264 -50.58 13.91 32.56
N VAL A 265 -50.48 14.14 31.25
CA VAL A 265 -51.51 14.85 30.46
C VAL A 265 -52.84 14.12 30.48
N GLN A 266 -52.84 12.79 30.36
CA GLN A 266 -54.07 11.99 30.45
C GLN A 266 -54.70 12.05 31.84
N LYS A 267 -53.88 11.98 32.91
CA LYS A 267 -54.35 12.11 34.29
C LYS A 267 -54.93 13.48 34.59
N ALA A 268 -54.27 14.55 34.13
CA ALA A 268 -54.74 15.91 34.28
C ALA A 268 -56.05 16.15 33.52
N ALA A 269 -56.17 15.67 32.27
CA ALA A 269 -57.40 15.75 31.50
C ALA A 269 -58.56 15.00 32.17
N LYS A 270 -58.31 13.79 32.68
CA LYS A 270 -59.31 13.03 33.45
C LYS A 270 -59.70 13.74 34.74
N GLY A 271 -58.71 14.25 35.49
CA GLY A 271 -58.94 15.00 36.72
C GLY A 271 -59.77 16.26 36.51
N GLN A 272 -59.53 16.99 35.42
CA GLN A 272 -60.32 18.16 35.03
C GLN A 272 -61.76 17.77 34.69
N GLN A 273 -61.94 16.71 33.88
CA GLN A 273 -63.27 16.21 33.53
C GLN A 273 -64.06 15.79 34.79
N ASP A 274 -63.42 15.07 35.71
CA ASP A 274 -64.03 14.64 36.97
C ASP A 274 -64.41 15.85 37.85
N ALA A 275 -63.59 16.91 37.86
CA ALA A 275 -63.85 18.16 38.58
C ALA A 275 -64.99 18.98 37.95
N ASP A 276 -65.08 19.05 36.63
CA ASP A 276 -66.15 19.76 35.92
C ASP A 276 -67.51 19.10 36.17
N ILE A 277 -67.55 17.76 36.14
CA ILE A 277 -68.74 16.98 36.52
C ILE A 277 -69.08 17.23 37.99
N ALA A 278 -68.10 17.20 38.90
CA ALA A 278 -68.30 17.46 40.32
C ALA A 278 -68.85 18.87 40.59
N ALA A 279 -68.32 19.89 39.91
CA ALA A 279 -68.77 21.28 40.02
C ALA A 279 -70.23 21.42 39.53
N THR A 280 -70.54 20.80 38.39
CA THR A 280 -71.90 20.80 37.81
C THR A 280 -72.90 20.16 38.77
N LEU A 281 -72.54 19.03 39.38
CA LEU A 281 -73.38 18.33 40.36
C LEU A 281 -73.54 19.12 41.66
N ARG A 282 -72.44 19.71 42.15
CA ARG A 282 -72.40 20.52 43.39
C ARG A 282 -73.30 21.75 43.26
N ASP A 283 -73.12 22.51 42.20
CA ASP A 283 -73.75 23.81 42.02
C ASP A 283 -75.18 23.71 41.46
N GLY A 284 -75.56 22.55 40.91
CA GLY A 284 -76.90 22.25 40.40
C GLY A 284 -77.70 21.26 41.28
N PRO A 285 -77.74 19.96 40.93
CA PRO A 285 -78.53 18.94 41.65
C PRO A 285 -78.35 18.96 43.17
N LEU A 286 -77.12 18.97 43.69
CA LEU A 286 -76.88 18.91 45.13
C LEU A 286 -77.32 20.19 45.83
N LYS A 287 -77.06 21.36 45.27
CA LYS A 287 -77.53 22.65 45.83
C LYS A 287 -79.05 22.74 45.86
N MET A 288 -79.73 22.26 44.81
CA MET A 288 -81.20 22.16 44.78
C MET A 288 -81.72 21.21 45.86
N LEU A 289 -81.14 20.01 45.96
CA LEU A 289 -81.49 19.03 47.00
C LEU A 289 -81.13 19.51 48.41
N ARG A 290 -80.09 20.30 48.60
CA ARG A 290 -79.72 20.84 49.92
C ARG A 290 -80.67 21.93 50.38
N SER A 291 -81.12 22.79 49.47
CA SER A 291 -81.94 23.98 49.78
C SER A 291 -83.44 23.71 49.91
N GLY A 292 -83.94 22.57 49.44
CA GLY A 292 -85.38 22.32 49.41
C GLY A 292 -86.08 22.89 48.16
N ALA A 293 -85.33 23.45 47.22
CA ALA A 293 -85.87 24.27 46.13
C ALA A 293 -86.41 23.49 44.92
N TRP A 294 -86.77 22.20 45.07
CA TRP A 294 -87.36 21.42 43.98
C TRP A 294 -88.87 21.67 43.91
N GLY A 295 -89.36 22.04 42.72
CA GLY A 295 -90.78 22.33 42.52
C GLY A 295 -91.60 21.05 42.37
N GLN A 296 -91.02 20.01 41.78
CA GLN A 296 -91.70 18.73 41.52
C GLN A 296 -90.91 17.53 42.05
N VAL A 297 -91.63 16.49 42.46
CA VAL A 297 -91.04 15.21 42.92
C VAL A 297 -90.14 14.59 41.84
N LYS A 298 -90.50 14.76 40.56
CA LYS A 298 -89.71 14.25 39.43
C LYS A 298 -88.33 14.92 39.32
N GLU A 299 -88.26 16.22 39.55
CA GLU A 299 -86.98 16.98 39.55
C GLU A 299 -86.07 16.49 40.68
N ARG A 300 -86.64 16.22 41.86
CA ARG A 300 -85.93 15.62 42.98
C ARG A 300 -85.36 14.25 42.63
N GLU A 301 -86.18 13.32 42.13
CA GLU A 301 -85.70 11.96 41.79
C GLU A 301 -84.65 11.98 40.67
N ASN A 302 -84.77 12.88 39.69
CA ASN A 302 -83.75 13.05 38.65
C ASN A 302 -82.42 13.53 39.25
N ALA A 303 -82.45 14.50 40.17
CA ALA A 303 -81.25 14.98 40.86
C ALA A 303 -80.63 13.92 41.77
N VAL A 304 -81.45 13.15 42.50
CA VAL A 304 -80.97 12.01 43.31
C VAL A 304 -80.32 10.95 42.43
N SER A 305 -80.92 10.62 41.29
CA SER A 305 -80.37 9.67 40.33
C SER A 305 -79.02 10.13 39.79
N ALA A 306 -78.89 11.41 39.39
CA ALA A 306 -77.62 11.97 38.93
C ALA A 306 -76.52 11.88 40.00
N MET A 307 -76.85 12.17 41.26
CA MET A 307 -75.90 12.01 42.38
C MET A 307 -75.51 10.56 42.61
N GLN A 308 -76.46 9.63 42.51
CA GLN A 308 -76.21 8.20 42.71
C GLN A 308 -75.28 7.65 41.62
N VAL A 309 -75.53 7.99 40.34
CA VAL A 309 -74.66 7.60 39.22
C VAL A 309 -73.23 8.10 39.44
N TYR A 310 -73.05 9.37 39.82
CA TYR A 310 -71.73 9.92 40.08
C TYR A 310 -71.02 9.25 41.26
N LEU A 311 -71.73 9.00 42.36
CA LEU A 311 -71.18 8.32 43.52
C LEU A 311 -70.79 6.87 43.21
N GLU A 312 -71.52 6.21 42.31
CA GLU A 312 -71.17 4.89 41.78
C GLU A 312 -69.93 4.93 40.88
N GLU A 313 -69.82 5.89 39.96
CA GLU A 313 -68.70 6.03 39.02
C GLU A 313 -67.38 6.47 39.69
N THR A 314 -67.44 7.22 40.80
CA THR A 314 -66.26 7.75 41.50
C THR A 314 -65.74 6.85 42.63
N ASP A 315 -66.23 5.60 42.71
CA ASP A 315 -65.89 4.62 43.75
C ASP A 315 -66.02 5.19 45.17
N SER A 316 -67.05 6.00 45.41
CA SER A 316 -67.33 6.51 46.76
C SER A 316 -67.66 5.38 47.74
N GLU A 317 -67.44 5.63 49.04
CA GLU A 317 -67.63 4.62 50.07
C GLU A 317 -69.03 3.97 50.00
N GLY A 318 -69.11 2.65 50.13
CA GLY A 318 -70.38 1.91 50.01
C GLY A 318 -71.45 2.37 51.01
N SER A 319 -71.04 2.81 52.20
CA SER A 319 -71.88 3.45 53.22
C SER A 319 -72.53 4.73 52.69
N LEU A 320 -71.74 5.62 52.08
CA LEU A 320 -72.22 6.88 51.51
C LEU A 320 -73.17 6.62 50.33
N ARG A 321 -72.82 5.68 49.43
CA ARG A 321 -73.68 5.29 48.29
C ARG A 321 -75.04 4.78 48.72
N SER A 322 -75.10 3.97 49.77
CA SER A 322 -76.36 3.40 50.26
C SER A 322 -77.22 4.39 51.05
N ALA A 323 -76.60 5.31 51.80
CA ALA A 323 -77.31 6.32 52.57
C ALA A 323 -77.80 7.51 51.72
N ALA A 324 -77.05 7.88 50.67
CA ALA A 324 -77.30 9.08 49.87
C ALA A 324 -78.73 9.18 49.31
N PRO A 325 -79.35 8.15 48.69
CA PRO A 325 -80.69 8.29 48.12
C PRO A 325 -81.76 8.57 49.17
N ASN A 326 -81.64 7.98 50.36
CA ASN A 326 -82.60 8.19 51.44
C ASN A 326 -82.47 9.60 52.03
N ALA A 327 -81.24 10.02 52.31
CA ALA A 327 -80.95 11.35 52.85
C ALA A 327 -81.34 12.48 51.89
N LEU A 328 -81.06 12.32 50.59
CA LEU A 328 -81.33 13.33 49.56
C LEU A 328 -82.82 13.43 49.19
N ARG A 329 -83.63 12.38 49.39
CA ARG A 329 -85.08 12.41 49.12
C ARG A 329 -85.88 13.19 50.16
N GLN A 330 -85.39 13.28 51.40
CA GLN A 330 -86.07 14.01 52.46
C GLN A 330 -85.93 15.52 52.30
N SER A 331 -86.97 16.26 52.68
CA SER A 331 -86.90 17.72 52.72
C SER A 331 -85.93 18.19 53.81
N PRO A 332 -85.31 19.38 53.69
CA PRO A 332 -84.31 19.83 54.66
C PRO A 332 -84.81 19.87 56.11
N ALA A 333 -86.10 20.11 56.31
CA ALA A 333 -86.73 20.14 57.63
C ALA A 333 -87.03 18.75 58.21
N GLU A 334 -87.13 17.72 57.36
CA GLU A 334 -87.45 16.34 57.76
C GLU A 334 -86.19 15.49 58.00
N ARG A 335 -85.04 15.95 57.53
CA ARG A 335 -83.76 15.23 57.64
C ARG A 335 -83.37 14.99 59.09
N SER A 336 -83.03 13.74 59.39
CA SER A 336 -82.35 13.40 60.65
C SER A 336 -80.93 13.99 60.68
N SER A 337 -80.29 13.97 61.85
CA SER A 337 -78.88 14.38 61.98
C SER A 337 -77.95 13.54 61.10
N PHE A 338 -78.26 12.24 60.91
CA PHE A 338 -77.49 11.36 60.04
C PHE A 338 -77.66 11.73 58.55
N ASP A 339 -78.88 12.09 58.13
CA ASP A 339 -79.14 12.52 56.75
C ASP A 339 -78.42 13.84 56.45
N GLN A 340 -78.37 14.76 57.41
CA GLN A 340 -77.62 16.01 57.29
C GLN A 340 -76.13 15.76 57.09
N LEU A 341 -75.52 14.92 57.95
CA LEU A 341 -74.12 14.53 57.82
C LEU A 341 -73.84 13.85 56.48
N THR A 342 -74.73 12.98 56.02
CA THR A 342 -74.61 12.32 54.70
C THR A 342 -74.54 13.34 53.56
N VAL A 343 -75.42 14.36 53.58
CA VAL A 343 -75.43 15.43 52.56
C VAL A 343 -74.18 16.31 52.65
N GLU A 344 -73.68 16.59 53.85
CA GLU A 344 -72.42 17.32 54.07
C GLU A 344 -71.22 16.53 53.54
N CYS A 345 -71.13 15.22 53.82
CA CYS A 345 -70.06 14.36 53.27
C CYS A 345 -70.08 14.34 51.74
N ILE A 346 -71.26 14.29 51.11
CA ILE A 346 -71.36 14.36 49.64
C ILE A 346 -70.88 15.73 49.13
N TRP A 347 -71.23 16.82 49.84
CA TRP A 347 -70.78 18.16 49.49
C TRP A 347 -69.25 18.27 49.56
N GLU A 348 -68.64 17.82 50.66
CA GLU A 348 -67.20 17.82 50.86
C GLU A 348 -66.48 16.95 49.82
N LEU A 349 -67.03 15.78 49.48
CA LEU A 349 -66.51 14.92 48.42
C LEU A 349 -66.49 15.64 47.06
N LEU A 350 -67.59 16.30 46.67
CA LEU A 350 -67.63 17.06 45.42
C LEU A 350 -66.66 18.25 45.45
N GLU A 351 -66.58 18.96 46.58
CA GLU A 351 -65.66 20.07 46.75
C GLU A 351 -64.19 19.62 46.67
N GLU A 352 -63.86 18.47 47.25
CA GLU A 352 -62.55 17.84 47.11
C GLU A 352 -62.25 17.48 45.66
N ARG A 353 -63.22 16.91 44.92
CA ARG A 353 -63.06 16.57 43.50
C ARG A 353 -62.85 17.80 42.64
N VAL A 354 -63.63 18.87 42.87
CA VAL A 354 -63.43 20.16 42.21
C VAL A 354 -62.02 20.71 42.49
N ARG A 355 -61.55 20.61 43.73
CA ARG A 355 -60.20 21.03 44.12
C ARG A 355 -59.10 20.16 43.53
N LEU A 356 -59.35 18.87 43.29
CA LEU A 356 -58.38 17.95 42.71
C LEU A 356 -58.17 18.20 41.21
N GLY A 357 -59.21 18.61 40.49
CA GLY A 357 -59.09 19.07 39.10
C GLY A 357 -58.84 20.57 38.97
N ASP A 358 -58.30 21.23 40.00
CA ASP A 358 -57.80 22.60 39.86
C ASP A 358 -56.67 22.61 38.81
N PRO A 359 -56.80 23.39 37.71
CA PRO A 359 -55.79 23.44 36.65
C PRO A 359 -54.41 23.86 37.15
N GLU A 360 -54.31 24.62 38.25
CA GLU A 360 -53.00 24.96 38.83
C GLU A 360 -52.31 23.73 39.42
N ARG A 361 -53.08 22.78 39.95
CA ARG A 361 -52.56 21.57 40.60
C ARG A 361 -52.24 20.49 39.57
N THR A 362 -53.13 20.23 38.63
CA THR A 362 -52.93 19.25 37.57
C THR A 362 -51.86 19.71 36.56
N GLY A 363 -51.86 21.00 36.22
CA GLY A 363 -50.86 21.60 35.32
C GLY A 363 -49.44 21.60 35.89
N ARG A 364 -49.27 21.52 37.22
CA ARG A 364 -47.94 21.46 37.84
C ARG A 364 -47.20 20.16 37.52
N GLU A 365 -47.90 19.02 37.55
CA GLU A 365 -47.29 17.72 37.23
C GLU A 365 -46.94 17.67 35.73
N GLU A 366 -47.85 18.10 34.86
CA GLU A 366 -47.58 18.23 33.42
C GLU A 366 -46.36 19.12 33.14
N PHE A 367 -46.30 20.29 33.76
CA PHE A 367 -45.17 21.22 33.60
C PHE A 367 -43.85 20.61 34.06
N GLN A 368 -43.85 19.87 35.17
CA GLN A 368 -42.65 19.17 35.64
C GLN A 368 -42.21 18.09 34.64
N ARG A 369 -43.14 17.30 34.10
CA ARG A 369 -42.81 16.26 33.10
C ARG A 369 -42.36 16.84 31.77
N ASP A 370 -42.94 17.95 31.32
CA ASP A 370 -42.49 18.60 30.10
C ASP A 370 -41.10 19.23 30.30
N ALA A 371 -40.83 19.82 31.46
CA ALA A 371 -39.49 20.29 31.81
C ALA A 371 -38.46 19.14 31.81
N GLU A 372 -38.80 17.98 32.38
CA GLU A 372 -37.95 16.77 32.33
C GLU A 372 -37.70 16.31 30.89
N ARG A 373 -38.74 16.24 30.05
CA ARG A 373 -38.63 15.88 28.63
C ARG A 373 -37.74 16.86 27.85
N LEU A 374 -37.91 18.16 28.07
CA LEU A 374 -37.08 19.19 27.43
C LEU A 374 -35.61 19.06 27.87
N ALA A 375 -35.36 18.78 29.15
CA ALA A 375 -34.02 18.56 29.66
C ALA A 375 -33.36 17.32 29.03
N THR A 376 -34.06 16.18 28.96
CA THR A 376 -33.51 14.97 28.32
C THR A 376 -33.32 15.13 26.82
N SER A 377 -34.22 15.85 26.14
CA SER A 377 -34.09 16.20 24.72
C SER A 377 -32.84 17.05 24.45
N ALA A 378 -32.59 18.06 25.29
CA ALA A 378 -31.39 18.88 25.19
C ALA A 378 -30.10 18.07 25.43
N MET A 379 -30.11 17.16 26.42
CA MET A 379 -28.99 16.24 26.66
C MET A 379 -28.72 15.34 25.45
N LEU A 380 -29.76 14.74 24.86
CA LEU A 380 -29.63 13.94 23.64
C LEU A 380 -29.01 14.77 22.49
N GLY A 381 -29.46 16.01 22.31
CA GLY A 381 -28.91 16.91 21.30
C GLY A 381 -27.41 17.15 21.46
N ALA A 382 -26.97 17.39 22.70
CA ALA A 382 -25.55 17.56 23.01
C ALA A 382 -24.73 16.28 22.74
N ILE A 383 -25.23 15.11 23.16
CA ILE A 383 -24.55 13.82 22.94
C ILE A 383 -24.46 13.49 21.44
N VAL A 384 -25.53 13.72 20.67
CA VAL A 384 -25.52 13.53 19.21
C VAL A 384 -24.49 14.46 18.55
N SER A 385 -24.42 15.72 18.95
CA SER A 385 -23.38 16.65 18.45
C SER A 385 -21.98 16.10 18.71
N ASN A 386 -21.70 15.64 19.94
CA ASN A 386 -20.41 15.05 20.30
C ASN A 386 -20.10 13.79 19.48
N SER A 387 -21.09 12.91 19.27
CA SER A 387 -20.97 11.72 18.42
C SER A 387 -20.61 12.09 16.98
N THR A 388 -21.23 13.13 16.40
CA THR A 388 -20.89 13.58 15.04
C THR A 388 -19.47 14.13 14.94
N GLU A 389 -19.01 14.90 15.93
CA GLU A 389 -17.62 15.40 15.98
C GLU A 389 -16.64 14.23 16.10
N GLN A 390 -16.94 13.23 16.93
CA GLN A 390 -16.07 12.07 17.10
C GLN A 390 -16.01 11.21 15.83
N ASN A 391 -17.11 11.08 15.08
CA ASN A 391 -17.12 10.42 13.79
C ASN A 391 -16.29 11.16 12.73
N GLN A 392 -16.26 12.49 12.76
CA GLN A 392 -15.35 13.28 11.91
C GLN A 392 -13.88 13.05 12.29
N LYS A 393 -13.57 12.93 13.59
CA LYS A 393 -12.21 12.58 14.05
C LYS A 393 -11.79 11.18 13.58
N LEU A 394 -12.69 10.20 13.65
CA LEU A 394 -12.45 8.86 13.11
C LEU A 394 -12.16 8.90 11.60
N ALA A 395 -12.97 9.61 10.81
CA ALA A 395 -12.73 9.74 9.38
C ALA A 395 -11.37 10.42 9.06
N THR A 396 -11.00 11.43 9.84
CA THR A 396 -9.69 12.11 9.71
C THR A 396 -8.54 11.17 10.04
N ALA A 397 -8.67 10.37 11.12
CA ALA A 397 -7.66 9.37 11.49
C ALA A 397 -7.51 8.28 10.41
N GLN A 398 -8.61 7.84 9.82
CA GLN A 398 -8.59 6.86 8.72
C GLN A 398 -7.86 7.39 7.48
N ALA A 399 -8.13 8.64 7.08
CA ALA A 399 -7.43 9.26 5.97
C ALA A 399 -5.91 9.41 6.25
N ALA A 400 -5.54 9.76 7.49
CA ALA A 400 -4.14 9.82 7.90
C ALA A 400 -3.45 8.44 7.83
N PHE A 401 -4.15 7.37 8.24
CA PHE A 401 -3.65 6.00 8.17
C PHE A 401 -3.45 5.52 6.72
N GLU A 402 -4.39 5.82 5.82
CA GLU A 402 -4.22 5.52 4.40
C GLU A 402 -3.01 6.25 3.80
N SER A 403 -2.81 7.52 4.17
CA SER A 403 -1.66 8.31 3.76
C SER A 403 -0.34 7.75 4.29
N SER A 404 -0.29 7.25 5.53
CA SER A 404 0.92 6.66 6.10
C SER A 404 1.29 5.34 5.42
N ILE A 405 0.30 4.49 5.08
CA ILE A 405 0.54 3.26 4.30
C ILE A 405 1.18 3.59 2.95
N ALA A 406 0.63 4.58 2.23
CA ALA A 406 1.16 4.99 0.94
C ALA A 406 2.61 5.50 1.04
N THR A 407 2.92 6.23 2.11
CA THR A 407 4.26 6.74 2.38
C THR A 407 5.24 5.61 2.71
N ALA A 408 4.85 4.64 3.53
CA ALA A 408 5.65 3.47 3.86
C ALA A 408 5.95 2.62 2.61
N ALA A 409 4.94 2.40 1.75
CA ALA A 409 5.12 1.68 0.49
C ALA A 409 6.08 2.40 -0.47
N ALA A 410 6.00 3.73 -0.56
CA ALA A 410 6.92 4.53 -1.37
C ALA A 410 8.36 4.48 -0.85
N ALA A 411 8.55 4.52 0.48
CA ALA A 411 9.86 4.40 1.11
C ALA A 411 10.49 3.02 0.87
N GLU A 412 9.70 1.94 0.95
CA GLU A 412 10.16 0.58 0.62
C GLU A 412 10.61 0.47 -0.84
N ALA A 413 9.80 0.97 -1.78
CA ALA A 413 10.14 0.94 -3.20
C ALA A 413 11.45 1.70 -3.49
N ALA A 414 11.62 2.88 -2.90
CA ALA A 414 12.86 3.65 -3.00
C ALA A 414 14.06 2.89 -2.42
N LEU A 415 13.89 2.18 -1.31
CA LEU A 415 14.95 1.37 -0.72
C LEU A 415 15.36 0.19 -1.64
N VAL A 416 14.39 -0.48 -2.27
CA VAL A 416 14.68 -1.56 -3.24
C VAL A 416 15.47 -1.04 -4.45
N GLU A 417 15.09 0.11 -4.99
CA GLU A 417 15.84 0.75 -6.09
C GLU A 417 17.27 1.10 -5.70
N GLN A 418 17.48 1.61 -4.48
CA GLN A 418 18.82 1.97 -3.99
C GLN A 418 19.70 0.73 -3.77
N ARG A 419 19.15 -0.37 -3.26
CA ARG A 419 19.89 -1.64 -3.13
C ARG A 419 20.36 -2.16 -4.48
N ARG A 420 19.52 -2.03 -5.52
CA ARG A 420 19.91 -2.38 -6.89
C ARG A 420 21.02 -1.47 -7.42
N ALA A 421 20.94 -0.16 -7.16
CA ALA A 421 21.98 0.79 -7.56
C ALA A 421 23.31 0.48 -6.86
N LEU A 422 23.29 0.19 -5.56
CA LEU A 422 24.48 -0.20 -4.80
C LEU A 422 25.11 -1.49 -5.36
N GLY A 423 24.30 -2.51 -5.66
CA GLY A 423 24.79 -3.76 -6.28
C GLY A 423 25.50 -3.49 -7.61
N ALA A 424 24.92 -2.67 -8.49
CA ALA A 424 25.54 -2.28 -9.75
C ALA A 424 26.87 -1.52 -9.53
N SER A 425 26.93 -0.60 -8.57
CA SER A 425 28.16 0.13 -8.23
C SER A 425 29.24 -0.79 -7.64
N GLN A 426 28.86 -1.82 -6.89
CA GLN A 426 29.80 -2.84 -6.38
C GLN A 426 30.36 -3.71 -7.51
N ASP A 427 29.53 -4.13 -8.48
CA ASP A 427 29.98 -4.86 -9.66
C ASP A 427 30.97 -4.04 -10.49
N GLU A 428 30.67 -2.75 -10.71
CA GLU A 428 31.56 -1.81 -11.40
C GLU A 428 32.90 -1.63 -10.65
N ARG A 429 32.88 -1.52 -9.33
CA ARG A 429 34.08 -1.45 -8.49
C ARG A 429 34.91 -2.72 -8.62
N ASN A 430 34.30 -3.90 -8.51
CA ASN A 430 34.99 -5.19 -8.61
C ASN A 430 35.64 -5.37 -9.98
N ALA A 431 34.94 -4.98 -11.06
CA ALA A 431 35.48 -5.01 -12.41
C ALA A 431 36.68 -4.06 -12.58
N ALA A 432 36.64 -2.86 -11.99
CA ALA A 432 37.75 -1.91 -12.03
C ALA A 432 38.97 -2.42 -11.25
N ALA A 433 38.76 -2.98 -10.05
CA ALA A 433 39.82 -3.57 -9.23
C ALA A 433 40.48 -4.77 -9.92
N ALA A 434 39.68 -5.66 -10.53
CA ALA A 434 40.20 -6.79 -11.30
C ALA A 434 41.06 -6.32 -12.48
N LYS A 435 40.61 -5.28 -13.21
CA LYS A 435 41.39 -4.69 -14.31
C LYS A 435 42.72 -4.08 -13.82
N GLN A 436 42.71 -3.39 -12.68
CA GLN A 436 43.94 -2.86 -12.08
C GLN A 436 44.91 -3.98 -11.70
N GLN A 437 44.42 -5.06 -11.08
CA GLN A 437 45.23 -6.22 -10.72
C GLN A 437 45.83 -6.89 -11.96
N ASP A 438 45.01 -7.16 -12.98
CA ASP A 438 45.44 -7.78 -14.24
C ASP A 438 46.57 -6.96 -14.90
N LEU A 439 46.45 -5.63 -14.93
CA LEU A 439 47.50 -4.75 -15.44
C LEU A 439 48.77 -4.77 -14.59
N GLY A 440 48.64 -4.89 -13.26
CA GLY A 440 49.76 -5.06 -12.35
C GLY A 440 50.56 -6.34 -12.63
N GLU A 441 49.86 -7.47 -12.78
CA GLU A 441 50.49 -8.76 -13.15
C GLU A 441 51.21 -8.66 -14.50
N VAL A 442 50.63 -7.96 -15.48
CA VAL A 442 51.26 -7.77 -16.79
C VAL A 442 52.51 -6.90 -16.71
N LEU A 443 52.51 -5.84 -15.88
CA LEU A 443 53.69 -5.02 -15.65
C LEU A 443 54.83 -5.85 -15.03
N GLU A 444 54.53 -6.73 -14.06
CA GLU A 444 55.53 -7.65 -13.50
C GLU A 444 56.11 -8.61 -14.55
N ILE A 445 55.28 -9.12 -15.47
CA ILE A 445 55.74 -9.95 -16.58
C ILE A 445 56.73 -9.16 -17.46
N ILE A 446 56.45 -7.90 -17.77
CA ILE A 446 57.35 -7.06 -18.58
C ILE A 446 58.64 -6.76 -17.84
N ASP A 447 58.58 -6.46 -16.55
CA ASP A 447 59.75 -6.22 -15.71
C ASP A 447 60.66 -7.46 -15.65
N GLN A 448 60.08 -8.66 -15.55
CA GLN A 448 60.82 -9.92 -15.68
C GLN A 448 61.47 -10.09 -17.06
N LEU A 449 60.77 -9.72 -18.14
CA LEU A 449 61.36 -9.79 -19.49
C LEU A 449 62.52 -8.79 -19.66
N ILE A 450 62.40 -7.57 -19.12
CA ILE A 450 63.44 -6.54 -19.18
C ILE A 450 64.67 -6.92 -18.35
N ALA A 451 64.47 -7.48 -17.15
CA ALA A 451 65.55 -7.94 -16.29
C ALA A 451 66.33 -9.13 -16.89
N GLY A 452 65.74 -9.82 -17.88
CA GLY A 452 66.24 -11.07 -18.43
C GLY A 452 65.88 -12.26 -17.54
N PRO A 453 66.22 -13.50 -17.96
CA PRO A 453 66.18 -14.62 -17.03
C PRO A 453 67.10 -14.25 -15.88
N GLY A 454 66.53 -13.89 -14.73
CA GLY A 454 67.29 -13.80 -13.49
C GLY A 454 68.06 -15.12 -13.33
N PRO A 455 69.18 -15.15 -12.60
CA PRO A 455 69.83 -16.41 -12.28
C PRO A 455 68.77 -17.29 -11.65
N GLU A 456 68.17 -18.19 -12.43
CA GLU A 456 67.20 -19.16 -11.95
C GLU A 456 67.95 -19.78 -10.79
N ALA A 457 67.39 -19.70 -9.59
CA ALA A 457 68.06 -20.22 -8.42
C ALA A 457 68.27 -21.72 -8.69
N GLU A 458 69.42 -22.09 -9.24
CA GLU A 458 69.87 -23.44 -9.63
C GLU A 458 70.03 -24.35 -8.39
N GLY A 459 69.33 -24.05 -7.30
CA GLY A 459 69.53 -24.66 -5.99
C GLY A 459 68.29 -24.76 -5.12
N ASN A 460 67.08 -24.72 -5.67
CA ASN A 460 65.89 -25.17 -4.93
C ASN A 460 65.24 -26.37 -5.64
N GLU A 461 66.04 -27.39 -5.94
CA GLU A 461 65.56 -28.77 -5.89
C GLU A 461 65.14 -29.04 -4.43
N THR A 462 63.91 -28.64 -4.08
CA THR A 462 63.20 -29.27 -2.97
C THR A 462 63.08 -30.74 -3.32
N ASN A 463 64.04 -31.48 -2.80
CA ASN A 463 63.95 -32.89 -2.48
C ASN A 463 62.66 -33.07 -1.66
N VAL A 464 61.52 -33.20 -2.36
CA VAL A 464 60.27 -33.66 -1.76
C VAL A 464 60.49 -35.15 -1.54
N ASP A 465 61.15 -35.43 -0.44
CA ASP A 465 61.25 -36.75 0.17
C ASP A 465 59.82 -37.22 0.47
N VAL A 466 59.34 -38.10 -0.40
CA VAL A 466 58.09 -38.85 -0.25
C VAL A 466 58.34 -39.88 0.86
N GLY A 467 58.18 -39.46 2.11
CA GLY A 467 58.49 -40.35 3.24
C GLY A 467 58.10 -39.82 4.61
N ALA A 468 56.80 -39.69 4.90
CA ALA A 468 56.30 -39.82 6.27
C ALA A 468 54.79 -40.04 6.28
N GLU A 469 54.40 -41.28 6.61
CA GLU A 469 53.11 -41.62 7.18
C GLU A 469 52.79 -40.68 8.35
N ARG A 470 51.63 -40.02 8.34
CA ARG A 470 51.08 -39.39 9.55
C ARG A 470 49.58 -39.65 9.64
N GLU A 471 49.29 -40.69 10.42
CA GLU A 471 48.21 -40.81 11.39
C GLU A 471 47.19 -39.66 11.47
N VAL A 472 45.93 -40.08 11.32
CA VAL A 472 44.76 -39.74 12.14
C VAL A 472 44.95 -38.58 13.13
N GLY A 473 44.23 -37.50 12.88
CA GLY A 473 43.97 -36.42 13.83
C GLY A 473 42.61 -35.83 13.56
N ALA A 474 41.57 -36.52 14.01
CA ALA A 474 40.28 -35.91 14.29
C ALA A 474 40.46 -34.94 15.46
N ASN A 475 40.25 -33.63 15.26
CA ASN A 475 39.58 -32.78 16.25
C ASN A 475 39.41 -31.32 15.81
N VAL A 476 38.24 -30.80 16.20
CA VAL A 476 37.97 -29.44 16.71
C VAL A 476 37.74 -28.36 15.65
N ASP A 477 36.45 -28.20 15.36
CA ASP A 477 35.70 -26.95 15.57
C ASP A 477 36.56 -25.71 15.83
N ALA A 478 36.70 -24.87 14.80
CA ALA A 478 37.06 -23.47 14.97
C ALA A 478 35.98 -22.62 14.30
N GLU A 479 35.11 -22.11 15.16
CA GLU A 479 34.11 -21.07 14.94
C GLU A 479 34.56 -20.03 13.90
N SER A 480 33.93 -20.06 12.72
CA SER A 480 33.70 -18.84 11.93
C SER A 480 32.29 -18.36 12.20
N GLN A 481 32.06 -17.91 13.44
CA GLN A 481 30.97 -17.01 13.76
C GLN A 481 31.34 -15.63 13.19
N ASN A 482 30.84 -15.29 12.00
CA ASN A 482 30.17 -14.01 11.82
C ASN A 482 29.46 -13.91 10.46
N SER A 483 28.17 -13.58 10.53
CA SER A 483 27.38 -12.94 9.46
C SER A 483 26.81 -13.84 8.35
N SER A 484 25.94 -14.78 8.74
CA SER A 484 24.81 -15.16 7.89
C SER A 484 23.60 -15.52 8.76
N GLU A 485 23.07 -14.54 9.48
CA GLU A 485 21.80 -14.68 10.18
C GLU A 485 21.02 -13.36 10.14
N THR A 486 20.25 -13.19 9.05
CA THR A 486 18.95 -12.51 9.05
C THR A 486 18.25 -12.76 7.70
N GLN A 487 17.89 -14.04 7.49
CA GLN A 487 16.82 -14.43 6.57
C GLN A 487 15.96 -15.47 7.30
N ALA A 488 15.11 -15.01 8.23
CA ALA A 488 13.87 -15.67 8.66
C ALA A 488 13.25 -14.88 9.82
N ALA A 489 12.33 -13.96 9.51
CA ALA A 489 11.27 -13.56 10.43
C ALA A 489 10.14 -12.85 9.66
N GLU A 490 9.50 -13.57 8.73
CA GLU A 490 8.11 -13.34 8.36
C GLU A 490 7.56 -14.57 7.61
N GLU A 491 7.44 -15.68 8.32
CA GLU A 491 6.55 -16.76 7.92
C GLU A 491 5.51 -16.93 9.02
N GLY A 492 4.26 -16.68 8.64
CA GLY A 492 3.12 -16.55 9.53
C GLY A 492 2.81 -17.83 10.29
N ALA A 493 2.52 -17.63 11.58
CA ALA A 493 1.88 -18.60 12.44
C ALA A 493 0.55 -19.09 11.85
N ASN A 494 0.51 -20.37 11.50
CA ASN A 494 -0.70 -21.13 11.28
C ASN A 494 -0.90 -22.01 12.53
N PRO A 495 -2.03 -21.95 13.26
CA PRO A 495 -2.20 -22.74 14.47
C PRO A 495 -2.46 -24.24 14.17
N PRO A 496 -2.11 -25.14 15.10
CA PRO A 496 -2.22 -26.58 14.89
C PRO A 496 -3.69 -27.04 15.00
N ARG A 497 -4.15 -27.76 13.97
CA ARG A 497 -5.36 -28.59 14.02
C ARG A 497 -4.95 -29.96 14.54
N GLU A 498 -4.98 -30.13 15.86
CA GLU A 498 -4.91 -31.44 16.49
C GLU A 498 -6.20 -32.23 16.22
N ALA A 499 -5.97 -33.50 15.94
CA ALA A 499 -6.98 -34.52 15.74
C ALA A 499 -7.67 -34.83 17.09
N ALA A 500 -8.98 -34.66 17.12
CA ALA A 500 -9.85 -35.37 18.05
C ALA A 500 -10.49 -36.53 17.27
N GLU A 501 -9.87 -37.69 17.40
CA GLU A 501 -10.41 -38.99 17.06
C GLU A 501 -11.22 -39.46 18.28
N GLU A 502 -12.55 -39.35 18.25
CA GLU A 502 -13.39 -40.06 19.23
C GLU A 502 -14.78 -40.40 18.66
N ALA A 503 -15.09 -41.70 18.78
CA ALA A 503 -16.40 -42.33 18.85
C ALA A 503 -17.35 -42.27 17.65
N ALA A 504 -17.27 -43.33 16.84
CA ALA A 504 -18.43 -43.92 16.19
C ALA A 504 -19.32 -44.62 17.25
N GLY A 505 -20.57 -44.20 17.33
CA GLY A 505 -21.73 -44.90 17.92
C GLY A 505 -22.96 -44.27 17.27
N ASP A 506 -23.54 -44.89 16.25
CA ASP A 506 -24.59 -45.91 16.29
C ASP A 506 -25.93 -45.43 16.89
N GLU A 507 -26.99 -45.76 16.14
CA GLU A 507 -28.43 -45.69 16.44
C GLU A 507 -29.16 -44.33 16.53
N ALA A 508 -30.00 -44.08 15.52
CA ALA A 508 -31.47 -43.86 15.61
C ALA A 508 -31.94 -42.93 14.47
N ARG A 509 -32.49 -43.44 13.36
CA ARG A 509 -33.95 -43.68 13.18
C ARG A 509 -34.82 -42.54 13.72
N GLY A 510 -35.36 -41.72 12.81
CA GLY A 510 -36.46 -40.81 13.09
C GLY A 510 -36.69 -39.91 11.87
N GLY A 511 -37.68 -40.26 11.05
CA GLY A 511 -38.10 -39.42 9.93
C GLY A 511 -39.04 -38.31 10.38
N ASP A 512 -39.14 -37.28 9.54
CA ASP A 512 -40.29 -36.37 9.45
C ASP A 512 -40.10 -35.61 8.11
N GLU A 513 -40.73 -36.08 7.04
CA GLU A 513 -42.01 -35.57 6.53
C GLU A 513 -42.07 -34.05 6.36
N ALA A 514 -42.05 -33.66 5.09
CA ALA A 514 -42.92 -32.67 4.46
C ALA A 514 -43.27 -31.39 5.25
N ARG A 515 -42.78 -30.25 4.74
CA ARG A 515 -43.61 -29.04 4.53
C ARG A 515 -42.88 -28.06 3.61
N GLY A 516 -43.22 -28.14 2.32
CA GLY A 516 -43.06 -27.02 1.40
C GLY A 516 -44.07 -25.96 1.79
N GLY A 517 -43.58 -24.86 2.36
CA GLY A 517 -44.37 -23.69 2.75
C GLY A 517 -44.30 -22.61 1.68
N ASP A 518 -45.49 -22.21 1.26
CA ASP A 518 -45.83 -21.11 0.35
C ASP A 518 -44.96 -19.85 0.48
N GLU A 519 -44.47 -19.41 -0.69
CA GLU A 519 -43.90 -18.09 -0.92
C GLU A 519 -45.05 -17.11 -1.23
N PRO A 520 -45.30 -16.08 -0.41
CA PRO A 520 -46.36 -15.10 -0.72
C PRO A 520 -45.91 -14.12 -1.82
N PRO A 521 -46.84 -13.64 -2.67
CA PRO A 521 -46.52 -12.77 -3.78
C PRO A 521 -46.11 -11.37 -3.31
N ARG A 522 -45.08 -10.84 -3.97
CA ARG A 522 -44.60 -9.46 -3.83
C ARG A 522 -45.70 -8.48 -4.31
N PRO A 523 -45.95 -7.36 -3.62
CA PRO A 523 -46.82 -6.32 -4.13
C PRO A 523 -46.09 -5.48 -5.19
N ASP A 524 -46.77 -5.27 -6.32
CA ASP A 524 -46.38 -4.35 -7.38
C ASP A 524 -46.29 -2.92 -6.84
N THR A 525 -45.09 -2.35 -6.84
CA THR A 525 -44.89 -0.91 -6.70
C THR A 525 -45.08 -0.25 -8.06
N GLU A 526 -46.28 0.30 -8.26
CA GLU A 526 -46.56 1.29 -9.31
C GLU A 526 -45.68 2.52 -9.13
N ALA A 527 -44.90 2.82 -10.17
CA ALA A 527 -44.12 4.03 -10.29
C ALA A 527 -45.03 5.22 -10.63
N GLN A 528 -45.26 6.12 -9.68
CA GLN A 528 -45.62 7.51 -9.97
C GLN A 528 -44.36 8.28 -10.37
N LYS A 529 -44.35 8.75 -11.63
CA LYS A 529 -43.38 9.72 -12.14
C LYS A 529 -43.66 11.13 -11.58
N PRO A 530 -42.63 11.96 -11.38
CA PRO A 530 -42.74 13.40 -11.63
C PRO A 530 -42.67 13.73 -13.13
#